data_AF-A0AAF3F8F8-F1
#
_entry.id   AF-A0AAF3F8F8-F1
#
_cell.length_a   1.000
_cell.length_b   1.000
_cell.length_c   1.000
_cell.angle_alpha   90.00
_cell.angle_beta   90.00
_cell.angle_gamma   90.00
#
_symmetry.space_group_name_H-M   'P 1'
#
loop_
_entity.id
_entity.type
_entity.pdbx_description
1 polymer ?
#
loop_
_entity_poly.entity_id
_entity_poly.type
_entity_poly.pdbx_seq_one_letter_code
_entity_poly.pdbx_strand_id
1 'polypeptide(L)'
;MSEIKPPTLPTSTSTVVTNQAPSIPTATAATATVAATADMPIATPSLQPQAASLPQYSVPGPAQGTTKYQQLLALIEEMGKDIRPAYTGNKICAERLKRVLVHARILARECIMEADRDRAKQQS
;
A
#
# COMPACT_ATOMS: atom_id res chain seq x y z
N MET A 1 -20.51 -39.72 43.55
CA MET A 1 -20.72 -38.38 42.98
C MET A 1 -19.52 -37.54 43.38
N SER A 2 -18.47 -37.56 42.57
CA SER A 2 -17.21 -36.88 42.91
C SER A 2 -17.23 -35.49 42.29
N GLU A 3 -17.31 -34.50 43.18
CA GLU A 3 -17.32 -33.07 42.87
C GLU A 3 -15.91 -32.64 42.40
N ILE A 4 -15.77 -32.32 41.12
CA ILE A 4 -14.51 -31.84 40.55
C ILE A 4 -14.53 -30.32 40.57
N LYS A 5 -13.84 -29.75 41.56
CA LYS A 5 -13.61 -28.31 41.74
C LYS A 5 -12.67 -27.78 40.63
N PRO A 6 -13.00 -26.67 39.95
CA PRO A 6 -12.14 -26.14 38.87
C PRO A 6 -10.88 -25.43 39.43
N PRO A 7 -9.74 -25.46 38.70
CA PRO A 7 -8.52 -24.78 39.11
C PRO A 7 -8.60 -23.27 38.78
N THR A 8 -8.53 -22.41 39.79
CA THR A 8 -8.34 -20.96 39.64
C THR A 8 -6.85 -20.62 39.55
N LEU A 9 -6.42 -20.02 38.43
CA LEU A 9 -5.10 -19.40 38.27
C LEU A 9 -5.20 -17.86 38.33
N PRO A 10 -4.11 -17.17 38.74
CA PRO A 10 -4.17 -15.84 39.34
C PRO A 10 -4.32 -14.68 38.35
N THR A 11 -5.04 -13.66 38.80
CA THR A 11 -5.12 -12.30 38.24
C THR A 11 -3.76 -11.61 38.31
N SER A 12 -3.15 -11.30 37.17
CA SER A 12 -1.93 -10.47 37.12
C SER A 12 -2.29 -8.98 37.12
N THR A 13 -1.92 -8.32 38.21
CA THR A 13 -1.95 -6.88 38.47
C THR A 13 -1.01 -6.08 37.55
N SER A 14 -1.44 -4.88 37.18
CA SER A 14 -0.71 -3.85 36.40
C SER A 14 0.73 -3.60 36.82
N THR A 15 1.59 -3.34 35.83
CA THR A 15 2.76 -2.45 36.01
C THR A 15 2.90 -1.56 34.78
N VAL A 16 2.69 -0.26 34.97
CA VAL A 16 3.03 0.78 33.98
C VAL A 16 4.54 0.99 34.05
N VAL A 17 5.26 0.55 33.02
CA VAL A 17 6.67 0.90 32.81
C VAL A 17 6.71 2.14 31.92
N THR A 18 6.98 3.28 32.55
CA THR A 18 7.38 4.52 31.87
C THR A 18 8.86 4.41 31.55
N ASN A 19 9.23 4.17 30.29
CA ASN A 19 10.63 4.16 29.86
C ASN A 19 10.88 5.15 28.72
N GLN A 20 11.41 6.30 29.15
CA GLN A 20 12.59 7.00 28.65
C GLN A 20 12.75 7.22 27.13
N ALA A 21 12.80 8.51 26.78
CA ALA A 21 13.09 9.06 25.47
C ALA A 21 14.52 8.73 24.97
N PRO A 22 14.71 8.40 23.69
CA PRO A 22 16.03 8.38 23.06
C PRO A 22 16.44 9.79 22.58
N SER A 23 17.58 10.24 23.09
CA SER A 23 18.32 11.45 22.69
C SER A 23 18.73 11.42 21.21
N ILE A 24 18.48 12.52 20.49
CA ILE A 24 19.03 12.76 19.14
C ILE A 24 20.33 13.58 19.24
N PRO A 25 21.45 13.17 18.59
CA PRO A 25 22.70 13.93 18.60
C PRO A 25 22.71 15.10 17.61
N THR A 26 23.44 16.15 18.02
CA THR A 26 23.82 17.37 17.30
C THR A 26 24.50 17.10 15.95
N ALA A 27 24.10 17.80 14.89
CA ALA A 27 24.85 17.90 13.64
C ALA A 27 25.10 19.37 13.27
N THR A 28 26.36 19.65 13.00
CA THR A 28 27.00 20.95 12.77
C THR A 28 27.06 21.29 11.28
N ALA A 29 26.95 22.60 11.00
CA ALA A 29 27.41 23.38 9.84
C ALA A 29 26.70 23.24 8.47
N ALA A 30 26.16 24.38 8.01
CA ALA A 30 26.39 24.88 6.66
C ALA A 30 26.17 26.42 6.63
N THR A 31 27.25 27.15 6.40
CA THR A 31 27.32 28.61 6.26
C THR A 31 26.71 29.02 4.91
N ALA A 32 25.71 29.91 4.91
CA ALA A 32 25.18 30.50 3.68
C ALA A 32 25.92 31.81 3.37
N THR A 33 26.68 31.82 2.28
CA THR A 33 27.31 33.01 1.71
C THR A 33 26.25 33.86 0.99
N VAL A 34 26.17 35.13 1.37
CA VAL A 34 25.38 36.17 0.70
C VAL A 34 26.14 36.73 -0.51
N ALA A 35 25.46 36.89 -1.64
CA ALA A 35 25.88 37.77 -2.72
C ALA A 35 24.65 38.45 -3.32
N ALA A 36 24.61 39.78 -3.19
CA ALA A 36 23.63 40.68 -3.80
C ALA A 36 24.08 41.07 -5.21
N THR A 37 23.14 41.35 -6.13
CA THR A 37 22.96 42.65 -6.83
C THR A 37 21.83 42.58 -7.86
N ALA A 38 20.91 43.55 -7.76
CA ALA A 38 20.16 44.28 -8.80
C ALA A 38 19.62 43.53 -10.04
N ASP A 39 18.30 43.56 -10.24
CA ASP A 39 17.62 44.48 -11.16
C ASP A 39 16.10 44.29 -11.05
N MET A 40 15.34 45.38 -11.14
CA MET A 40 13.89 45.38 -11.02
C MET A 40 13.28 45.89 -12.33
N PRO A 41 12.28 45.21 -12.89
CA PRO A 41 11.17 45.98 -13.45
C PRO A 41 9.78 45.43 -13.08
N ILE A 42 9.02 46.33 -12.47
CA ILE A 42 7.59 46.66 -12.62
C ILE A 42 6.61 45.66 -13.28
N ALA A 43 5.61 45.27 -12.47
CA ALA A 43 4.19 45.05 -12.75
C ALA A 43 3.72 44.15 -13.93
N THR A 44 3.12 43.01 -13.57
CA THR A 44 1.83 42.54 -14.11
C THR A 44 1.24 41.45 -13.18
N PRO A 45 0.05 41.63 -12.57
CA PRO A 45 -0.62 40.55 -11.86
C PRO A 45 -1.47 39.75 -12.85
N SER A 46 -0.92 38.68 -13.42
CA SER A 46 -1.72 37.69 -14.14
C SER A 46 -2.41 36.79 -13.12
N LEU A 47 -3.71 37.00 -12.93
CA LEU A 47 -4.63 36.05 -12.27
C LEU A 47 -4.62 34.73 -13.06
N GLN A 48 -3.84 33.74 -12.61
CA GLN A 48 -4.01 32.36 -13.01
C GLN A 48 -4.80 31.64 -11.90
N PRO A 49 -5.88 30.91 -12.24
CA PRO A 49 -6.53 30.04 -11.27
C PRO A 49 -5.52 28.97 -10.87
N GLN A 50 -5.11 28.98 -9.60
CA GLN A 50 -4.32 27.90 -9.01
C GLN A 50 -5.23 26.67 -8.93
N ALA A 51 -5.29 25.92 -10.03
CA ALA A 51 -5.94 24.63 -10.07
C ALA A 51 -5.20 23.75 -9.06
N ALA A 52 -5.90 23.39 -7.98
CA ALA A 52 -5.44 22.43 -7.01
C ALA A 52 -5.00 21.17 -7.75
N SER A 53 -3.68 20.95 -7.81
CA SER A 53 -3.11 19.73 -8.36
C SER A 53 -3.38 18.63 -7.33
N LEU A 54 -4.56 18.02 -7.41
CA LEU A 54 -4.84 16.77 -6.72
C LEU A 54 -3.75 15.79 -7.15
N PRO A 55 -3.09 15.09 -6.20
CA PRO A 55 -2.19 14.00 -6.56
C PRO A 55 -2.99 12.97 -7.35
N GLN A 56 -2.71 12.92 -8.65
CA GLN A 56 -3.34 12.01 -9.58
C GLN A 56 -2.84 10.61 -9.24
N TYR A 57 -3.60 9.89 -8.41
CA TYR A 57 -3.43 8.45 -8.24
C TYR A 57 -3.72 7.81 -9.60
N SER A 58 -2.67 7.65 -10.40
CA SER A 58 -2.70 6.82 -11.59
C SER A 58 -2.93 5.40 -11.12
N VAL A 59 -4.17 4.92 -11.24
CA VAL A 59 -4.49 3.50 -11.14
C VAL A 59 -3.95 2.89 -12.43
N PRO A 60 -2.93 2.02 -12.38
CA PRO A 60 -2.50 1.31 -13.58
C PRO A 60 -3.66 0.40 -13.99
N GLY A 61 -4.41 0.81 -15.00
CA GLY A 61 -5.28 -0.10 -15.72
C GLY A 61 -4.42 -1.22 -16.32
N PRO A 62 -4.95 -2.44 -16.48
CA PRO A 62 -4.19 -3.54 -17.04
C PRO A 62 -3.62 -3.11 -18.40
N ALA A 63 -2.29 -3.02 -18.47
CA ALA A 63 -1.58 -2.62 -19.68
C ALA A 63 -2.00 -3.57 -20.81
N GLN A 64 -2.49 -2.99 -21.89
CA GLN A 64 -2.98 -3.72 -23.05
C GLN A 64 -1.82 -4.51 -23.67
N GLY A 65 -1.72 -5.79 -23.30
CA GLY A 65 -0.59 -6.65 -23.65
C GLY A 65 -0.26 -7.72 -22.61
N THR A 66 -0.78 -7.63 -21.38
CA THR A 66 -0.57 -8.70 -20.39
C THR A 66 -1.49 -9.88 -20.68
N THR A 67 -0.93 -11.06 -20.93
CA THR A 67 -1.69 -12.33 -20.99
C THR A 67 -2.45 -12.56 -19.67
N LYS A 68 -3.53 -13.35 -19.68
CA LYS A 68 -4.34 -13.57 -18.46
C LYS A 68 -3.51 -14.08 -17.28
N TYR A 69 -2.50 -14.91 -17.57
CA TYR A 69 -1.52 -15.38 -16.60
C TYR A 69 -0.66 -14.24 -16.03
N GLN A 70 -0.12 -13.35 -16.88
CA GLN A 70 0.63 -12.19 -16.41
C GLN A 70 -0.21 -11.26 -15.54
N GLN A 71 -1.48 -11.07 -15.90
CA GLN A 71 -2.40 -10.28 -15.11
C GLN A 71 -2.70 -10.94 -13.75
N LEU A 72 -2.78 -12.27 -13.70
CA LEU A 72 -2.94 -13.01 -12.44
C LEU A 72 -1.70 -12.88 -11.55
N LEU A 73 -0.50 -12.95 -12.13
CA LEU A 73 0.75 -12.77 -11.40
C LEU A 73 0.84 -11.36 -10.78
N ALA A 74 0.49 -10.33 -11.56
CA ALA A 74 0.45 -8.95 -11.08
C ALA A 74 -0.53 -8.75 -9.91
N LEU A 75 -1.72 -9.36 -9.94
CA LEU A 75 -2.68 -9.31 -8.83
C LEU A 75 -2.13 -9.95 -7.55
N ILE A 76 -1.36 -11.05 -7.67
CA ILE A 76 -0.75 -11.72 -6.52
C ILE A 76 0.32 -10.82 -5.88
N GLU A 77 1.17 -10.19 -6.70
CA GLU A 77 2.18 -9.24 -6.21
C GLU A 77 1.55 -8.02 -5.53
N GLU A 78 0.46 -7.52 -6.10
CA GLU A 78 -0.33 -6.44 -5.53
C GLU A 78 -0.92 -6.82 -4.16
N MET A 79 -1.51 -8.02 -4.06
CA MET A 79 -2.08 -8.52 -2.81
C MET A 79 -1.01 -8.62 -1.72
N GLY A 80 0.20 -9.09 -2.07
CA GLY A 80 1.33 -9.18 -1.13
C GLY A 80 1.69 -7.85 -0.45
N LYS A 81 1.53 -6.73 -1.17
CA LYS A 81 1.84 -5.38 -0.67
C LYS A 81 0.78 -4.86 0.31
N ASP A 82 -0.47 -5.23 0.12
CA ASP A 82 -1.60 -4.77 0.96
C ASP A 82 -1.79 -5.59 2.23
N ILE A 83 -1.25 -6.81 2.31
CA ILE A 83 -1.37 -7.70 3.48
C ILE A 83 -0.91 -6.99 4.76
N ARG A 84 0.34 -6.53 4.83
CA ARG A 84 0.87 -5.92 6.07
C ARG A 84 0.07 -4.68 6.52
N PRO A 85 -0.17 -3.67 5.66
CA PRO A 85 -0.95 -2.50 6.06
C PRO A 85 -2.41 -2.80 6.40
N ALA A 86 -3.03 -3.81 5.77
CA ALA A 86 -4.40 -4.22 6.10
C ALA A 86 -4.51 -4.77 7.53
N TYR A 87 -3.51 -5.53 7.99
CA TYR A 87 -3.49 -6.06 9.36
C TYR A 87 -3.19 -4.99 10.42
N THR A 88 -2.58 -3.86 10.05
CA THR A 88 -2.37 -2.72 10.97
C THR A 88 -3.55 -1.73 10.98
N GLY A 89 -4.71 -2.12 10.46
CA GLY A 89 -5.94 -1.31 10.53
C GLY A 89 -6.17 -0.36 9.34
N ASN A 90 -5.41 -0.47 8.24
CA ASN A 90 -5.69 0.30 7.04
C ASN A 90 -6.93 -0.25 6.31
N LYS A 91 -8.05 0.46 6.46
CA LYS A 91 -9.35 0.09 5.86
C LYS A 91 -9.32 0.03 4.34
N ILE A 92 -8.53 0.88 3.68
CA ILE A 92 -8.45 0.93 2.21
C ILE A 92 -7.74 -0.31 1.68
N CYS A 93 -6.61 -0.70 2.27
CA CYS A 93 -5.90 -1.92 1.92
C CYS A 93 -6.77 -3.17 2.15
N ALA A 94 -7.52 -3.21 3.27
CA ALA A 94 -8.43 -4.31 3.55
C ALA A 94 -9.56 -4.44 2.49
N GLU A 95 -10.17 -3.33 2.08
CA GLU A 95 -11.17 -3.32 1.01
C GLU A 95 -10.58 -3.74 -0.33
N ARG A 96 -9.36 -3.26 -0.65
CA ARG A 96 -8.65 -3.64 -1.86
C ARG A 96 -8.37 -5.14 -1.90
N LEU A 97 -7.93 -5.73 -0.78
CA LEU A 97 -7.68 -7.17 -0.68
C LEU A 97 -8.93 -7.99 -1.03
N LYS A 98 -10.11 -7.59 -0.53
CA LYS A 98 -11.38 -8.27 -0.86
C LYS A 98 -11.69 -8.22 -2.36
N ARG A 99 -11.51 -7.05 -2.99
CA ARG A 99 -11.75 -6.86 -4.43
C ARG A 99 -10.76 -7.68 -5.27
N VAL A 100 -9.48 -7.64 -4.91
CA VAL A 100 -8.40 -8.38 -5.58
C VAL A 100 -8.65 -9.88 -5.50
N LEU A 101 -9.07 -10.42 -4.36
CA LEU A 101 -9.39 -11.86 -4.21
C LEU A 101 -10.55 -12.31 -5.11
N VAL A 102 -11.63 -11.53 -5.19
CA VAL A 102 -12.77 -11.87 -6.07
C VAL A 102 -12.34 -11.83 -7.54
N HIS A 103 -11.61 -10.80 -7.94
CA HIS A 103 -11.15 -10.65 -9.31
C HIS A 103 -10.15 -11.75 -9.70
N ALA A 104 -9.17 -12.06 -8.85
CA ALA A 104 -8.21 -13.13 -9.07
C ALA A 104 -8.89 -14.49 -9.25
N ARG A 105 -9.97 -14.76 -8.50
CA ARG A 105 -10.74 -16.00 -8.65
C ARG A 105 -11.40 -16.13 -10.03
N ILE A 106 -11.93 -15.03 -10.57
CA ILE A 106 -12.53 -15.03 -11.92
C ILE A 106 -11.43 -15.26 -12.96
N LEU A 107 -10.35 -14.50 -12.85
CA LEU A 107 -9.22 -14.57 -13.79
C LEU A 107 -8.55 -15.96 -13.80
N ALA A 108 -8.47 -16.63 -12.64
CA ALA A 108 -7.96 -17.99 -12.56
C ALA A 108 -8.81 -18.99 -13.37
N ARG A 109 -10.13 -18.84 -13.37
CA ARG A 109 -11.02 -19.68 -14.20
C ARG A 109 -10.75 -19.44 -15.68
N GLU A 110 -10.58 -18.18 -16.07
CA GLU A 110 -10.29 -17.80 -17.44
C GLU A 110 -8.92 -18.30 -17.91
N CYS A 111 -7.92 -18.30 -17.03
CA CYS A 111 -6.59 -18.85 -17.30
C CYS A 111 -6.63 -20.35 -17.56
N ILE A 112 -7.40 -21.12 -16.77
CA ILE A 112 -7.54 -22.57 -16.95
C ILE A 112 -8.18 -22.86 -18.32
N MET A 113 -9.29 -22.18 -18.63
CA MET A 113 -9.98 -22.38 -19.92
C MET A 113 -9.14 -21.98 -21.13
N GLU A 114 -8.25 -21.00 -20.99
CA GLU A 114 -7.31 -20.61 -22.03
C GLU A 114 -6.23 -21.67 -22.24
N ALA A 115 -5.66 -22.18 -21.15
CA ALA A 115 -4.67 -23.25 -21.19
C ALA A 115 -5.23 -24.53 -21.83
N ASP A 116 -6.48 -24.90 -21.54
CA ASP A 116 -7.14 -26.06 -22.16
C ASP A 116 -7.33 -25.85 -23.67
N ARG A 117 -7.70 -24.63 -24.09
CA ARG A 117 -7.85 -24.27 -25.51
C ARG A 117 -6.52 -24.31 -26.25
N ASP A 118 -5.45 -23.80 -25.64
CA ASP A 118 -4.13 -23.79 -26.27
C ASP A 118 -3.55 -25.20 -26.37
N ARG A 119 -3.80 -26.07 -25.37
CA ARG A 119 -3.48 -27.50 -25.45
C ARG A 119 -4.25 -28.21 -26.56
N ALA A 120 -5.55 -27.92 -26.71
CA ALA A 120 -6.36 -28.50 -27.80
C ALA A 120 -5.87 -28.09 -29.19
N LYS A 121 -5.43 -26.84 -29.36
CA LYS A 121 -4.84 -26.35 -30.62
C LYS A 121 -3.49 -27.00 -30.94
N GLN A 122 -2.68 -27.32 -29.93
CA GLN A 122 -1.39 -28.00 -30.12
C GLN A 122 -1.52 -29.48 -30.50
N GLN A 123 -2.72 -30.06 -30.37
CA GLN A 123 -3.02 -31.45 -30.75
C GLN A 123 -3.61 -31.57 -32.17
N SER A 124 -3.83 -30.44 -32.84
CA SER A 124 -4.26 -30.35 -34.24
C SER A 124 -3.08 -30.02 -35.14
#